data_AF-A0A317NEC9-F1
#
_entry.id   AF-A0A317NEC9-F1
#
_cell.length_a   1.000
_cell.length_b   1.000
_cell.length_c   1.000
_cell.angle_alpha   90.00
_cell.angle_beta   90.00
_cell.angle_gamma   90.00
#
_symmetry.space_group_name_H-M   'P 1'
#
loop_
_entity.id
_entity.type
_entity.pdbx_description
1 polymer ?
#
loop_
_entity_poly.entity_id
_entity_poly.type
_entity_poly.pdbx_seq_one_letter_code
_entity_poly.pdbx_strand_id
1 'polypeptide(L)'
;MASETPRRRAHSYLSGLLFVMGALHFVAPKPFDGIVPPQLPGDPRAYTYGSGVAELGVATALAVPRTRRLGGWLAAALFVGVFPANIQMAVDVVKNPKSPGLFKAGVLARLPLQIPLIVAALRIARR
;
A
#
# COMPACT_ATOMS: atom_id res chain seq x y z
N MET A 1 -3.62 22.88 -22.66
CA MET A 1 -3.31 21.96 -21.54
C MET A 1 -4.52 21.94 -20.61
N ALA A 2 -5.33 20.89 -20.67
CA ALA A 2 -6.54 20.79 -19.85
C ALA A 2 -6.18 20.76 -18.36
N SER A 3 -6.79 21.65 -17.59
CA SER A 3 -6.70 21.67 -16.13
C SER A 3 -7.34 20.40 -15.55
N GLU A 4 -6.54 19.34 -15.45
CA GLU A 4 -7.00 18.14 -14.75
C GLU A 4 -7.33 18.50 -13.30
N THR A 5 -8.60 18.29 -12.92
CA THR A 5 -9.04 18.50 -11.54
C THR A 5 -8.13 17.71 -10.58
N PRO A 6 -7.83 18.22 -9.36
CA PRO A 6 -6.97 17.53 -8.39
C PRO A 6 -7.36 16.06 -8.12
N ARG A 7 -8.60 15.71 -8.41
CA ARG A 7 -9.21 14.40 -8.26
C ARG A 7 -8.87 13.41 -9.37
N ARG A 8 -8.72 13.89 -10.62
CA ARG A 8 -8.21 13.08 -11.73
C ARG A 8 -6.78 12.61 -11.44
N ARG A 9 -6.01 13.48 -10.79
CA ARG A 9 -4.66 13.17 -10.33
C ARG A 9 -4.63 12.14 -9.21
N ALA A 10 -5.57 12.18 -8.27
CA ALA A 10 -5.59 11.29 -7.10
C ALA A 10 -5.76 9.80 -7.45
N HIS A 11 -6.71 9.44 -8.32
CA HIS A 11 -6.90 8.04 -8.71
C HIS A 11 -5.75 7.52 -9.59
N SER A 12 -5.20 8.36 -10.48
CA SER A 12 -4.06 8.00 -11.32
C SER A 12 -2.78 7.83 -10.49
N TYR A 13 -2.58 8.69 -9.49
CA TYR A 13 -1.47 8.56 -8.54
C TYR A 13 -1.59 7.28 -7.71
N LEU A 14 -2.75 7.00 -7.11
CA LEU A 14 -2.96 5.78 -6.33
C LEU A 14 -2.83 4.53 -7.20
N SER A 15 -3.38 4.55 -8.42
CA SER A 15 -3.23 3.45 -9.38
C SER A 15 -1.77 3.21 -9.74
N GLY A 16 -1.02 4.26 -10.11
CA GLY A 16 0.41 4.14 -10.42
C GLY A 16 1.24 3.64 -9.24
N LEU A 17 0.99 4.16 -8.04
CA LEU A 17 1.66 3.73 -6.81
C LEU A 17 1.43 2.23 -6.56
N LEU A 18 0.18 1.77 -6.66
CA LEU A 18 -0.18 0.37 -6.44
C LEU A 18 0.35 -0.55 -7.54
N PHE A 19 0.44 -0.10 -8.79
CA PHE A 19 1.11 -0.87 -9.84
C PHE A 19 2.59 -1.10 -9.56
N VAL A 20 3.30 -0.04 -9.14
CA VAL A 20 4.73 -0.14 -8.80
C VAL A 20 4.93 -1.04 -7.58
N MET A 21 4.18 -0.83 -6.50
CA MET A 21 4.29 -1.65 -5.29
C MET A 21 3.91 -3.10 -5.57
N GLY A 22 2.83 -3.34 -6.32
CA GLY A 22 2.38 -4.69 -6.67
C GLY A 22 3.43 -5.45 -7.48
N ALA A 23 4.07 -4.79 -8.44
CA ALA A 23 5.18 -5.38 -9.20
C ALA A 23 6.41 -5.69 -8.32
N LEU A 24 6.74 -4.82 -7.36
CA LEU A 24 7.88 -5.01 -6.46
C LEU A 24 7.74 -6.26 -5.58
N HIS A 25 6.52 -6.66 -5.21
CA HIS A 25 6.29 -7.91 -4.48
C HIS A 25 6.79 -9.15 -5.26
N PHE A 26 6.79 -9.11 -6.60
CA PHE A 26 7.29 -10.21 -7.43
C PHE A 26 8.77 -10.07 -7.78
N VAL A 27 9.22 -8.85 -8.05
CA VAL A 27 10.61 -8.56 -8.45
C VAL A 27 11.58 -8.66 -7.26
N ALA A 28 11.18 -8.15 -6.10
CA ALA A 28 12.00 -8.09 -4.90
C ALA A 28 11.17 -8.45 -3.65
N PRO A 29 10.76 -9.72 -3.49
CA PRO A 29 9.86 -10.14 -2.41
C PRO A 29 10.47 -10.13 -1.01
N LYS A 30 11.78 -10.35 -0.87
CA LYS A 30 12.44 -10.59 0.43
C LYS A 30 12.19 -9.49 1.48
N PRO A 31 12.23 -8.19 1.13
CA PRO A 31 11.88 -7.13 2.08
C PRO A 31 10.42 -7.18 2.55
N PHE A 32 9.50 -7.62 1.70
CA PHE A 32 8.07 -7.75 2.03
C PHE A 32 7.81 -8.97 2.92
N ASP A 33 8.48 -10.09 2.65
CA ASP A 33 8.42 -11.28 3.51
C ASP A 33 8.84 -10.94 4.95
N GLY A 34 9.91 -10.14 5.09
CA GLY A 34 10.47 -9.77 6.38
C GLY A 34 9.59 -8.85 7.23
N ILE A 35 8.55 -8.24 6.65
CA ILE A 35 7.60 -7.39 7.38
C ILE A 35 6.26 -8.08 7.63
N VAL A 36 6.08 -9.31 7.17
CA VAL A 36 4.89 -10.10 7.49
C VAL A 36 4.88 -10.36 9.00
N PRO A 37 3.80 -9.99 9.73
CA PRO A 37 3.73 -10.22 11.16
C PRO A 37 3.92 -11.70 11.50
N PRO A 38 4.84 -12.04 12.43
CA PRO A 38 5.17 -13.43 12.76
C PRO A 38 4.02 -14.20 13.42
N GLN A 39 2.94 -13.52 13.80
CA GLN A 39 1.72 -14.12 14.35
C GLN A 39 0.80 -14.70 13.25
N LEU A 40 1.04 -14.38 11.97
CA LEU A 40 0.27 -14.93 10.87
C LEU A 40 0.73 -16.36 10.55
N PRO A 41 -0.20 -17.32 10.38
CA PRO A 41 0.16 -18.70 10.08
C PRO A 41 0.59 -18.87 8.62
N GLY A 42 1.53 -19.77 8.35
CA GLY A 42 1.93 -20.13 6.98
C GLY A 42 3.17 -19.39 6.47
N ASP A 43 3.37 -19.41 5.16
CA ASP A 43 4.57 -18.86 4.52
C ASP A 43 4.42 -17.35 4.26
N PRO A 44 5.31 -16.49 4.80
CA PRO A 44 5.37 -15.06 4.47
C PRO A 44 5.38 -14.79 2.97
N ARG A 45 6.00 -15.65 2.17
CA ARG A 45 6.03 -15.48 0.72
C ARG A 45 4.65 -15.57 0.08
N ALA A 46 3.77 -16.41 0.62
CA ALA A 46 2.39 -16.51 0.14
C ALA A 46 1.62 -15.21 0.40
N TYR A 47 1.84 -14.58 1.56
CA TYR A 47 1.27 -13.27 1.87
C TYR A 47 1.82 -12.18 0.95
N THR A 48 3.13 -12.14 0.71
CA THR A 48 3.78 -11.20 -0.21
C THR A 48 3.22 -11.29 -1.63
N TYR A 49 3.07 -12.49 -2.19
CA TYR A 49 2.49 -12.64 -3.52
C TYR A 49 0.99 -12.38 -3.54
N GLY A 50 0.26 -12.80 -2.50
CA GLY A 50 -1.16 -12.51 -2.35
C GLY A 50 -1.45 -11.01 -2.29
N SER A 51 -0.68 -10.24 -1.51
CA SER A 51 -0.79 -8.78 -1.45
C SER A 51 -0.37 -8.13 -2.78
N GLY A 52 0.66 -8.64 -3.45
CA GLY A 52 1.06 -8.18 -4.78
C GLY A 52 -0.05 -8.33 -5.83
N VAL A 53 -0.73 -9.49 -5.88
CA VAL A 53 -1.90 -9.70 -6.75
C VAL A 53 -3.04 -8.73 -6.38
N ALA A 54 -3.33 -8.58 -5.09
CA ALA A 54 -4.35 -7.66 -4.63
C ALA A 54 -4.05 -6.21 -5.05
N GLU A 55 -2.81 -5.74 -4.86
CA GLU A 55 -2.35 -4.41 -5.26
C GLU A 55 -2.54 -4.17 -6.76
N LEU A 56 -2.14 -5.10 -7.62
CA LEU A 56 -2.32 -5.00 -9.07
C LEU A 56 -3.80 -4.99 -9.48
N GLY A 57 -4.63 -5.81 -8.81
CA GLY A 57 -6.08 -5.82 -9.01
C GLY A 57 -6.72 -4.48 -8.64
N VAL A 58 -6.35 -3.91 -7.50
CA VAL A 58 -6.82 -2.58 -7.06
C VAL A 58 -6.34 -1.49 -8.01
N ALA A 59 -5.07 -1.53 -8.42
CA ALA A 59 -4.49 -0.57 -9.35
C ALA A 59 -5.26 -0.55 -10.69
N THR A 60 -5.59 -1.74 -11.20
CA THR A 60 -6.39 -1.93 -12.41
C THR A 60 -7.81 -1.40 -12.23
N ALA A 61 -8.46 -1.72 -11.10
CA ALA A 61 -9.80 -1.26 -10.78
C ALA A 61 -9.90 0.28 -10.67
N LEU A 62 -8.84 0.94 -10.19
CA LEU A 62 -8.74 2.41 -10.15
C LEU A 62 -8.46 3.04 -11.52
N ALA A 63 -7.72 2.35 -12.39
CA ALA A 63 -7.41 2.84 -13.73
C ALA A 63 -8.67 2.89 -14.62
N VAL A 64 -9.48 1.82 -14.58
CA VAL A 64 -10.67 1.66 -15.42
C VAL A 64 -11.84 2.51 -14.88
N PRO A 65 -12.37 3.49 -15.63
CA PRO A 65 -13.40 4.41 -15.16
C PRO A 65 -14.64 3.74 -14.56
N ARG A 66 -15.07 2.62 -15.16
CA ARG A 66 -16.28 1.88 -14.75
C ARG A 66 -16.14 1.19 -13.39
N THR A 67 -14.93 0.86 -12.96
CA THR A 67 -14.66 0.13 -11.72
C THR A 67 -14.08 1.01 -10.61
N ARG A 68 -13.86 2.31 -10.86
CA ARG A 68 -13.19 3.22 -9.92
C ARG A 68 -13.80 3.22 -8.53
N ARG A 69 -15.13 3.19 -8.46
CA ARG A 69 -15.85 3.17 -7.19
C ARG A 69 -15.51 1.93 -6.36
N LEU A 70 -15.49 0.76 -7.01
CA LEU A 70 -15.04 -0.49 -6.41
C LEU A 70 -13.55 -0.42 -6.05
N GLY A 71 -12.71 0.08 -6.97
CA GLY A 71 -11.27 0.26 -6.74
C GLY A 71 -10.97 1.13 -5.52
N GLY A 72 -11.77 2.17 -5.25
CA GLY A 72 -11.65 2.98 -4.04
C GLY A 72 -11.94 2.20 -2.75
N TRP A 73 -12.97 1.35 -2.74
CA TRP A 73 -13.27 0.48 -1.60
C TRP A 73 -12.17 -0.56 -1.38
N LEU A 74 -11.73 -1.21 -2.45
CA LEU A 74 -10.67 -2.21 -2.39
C LEU A 74 -9.34 -1.58 -1.94
N ALA A 75 -9.00 -0.38 -2.41
CA ALA A 75 -7.81 0.35 -1.96
C ALA A 75 -7.87 0.67 -0.46
N ALA A 76 -9.02 1.14 0.03
CA ALA A 76 -9.18 1.41 1.46
C ALA A 76 -9.03 0.12 2.29
N ALA A 77 -9.67 -0.98 1.87
CA ALA A 77 -9.55 -2.27 2.53
C ALA A 77 -8.12 -2.81 2.50
N LEU A 78 -7.43 -2.70 1.36
CA LEU A 78 -6.04 -3.10 1.20
C LEU A 78 -5.12 -2.29 2.13
N PHE A 79 -5.26 -0.97 2.16
CA PHE A 79 -4.46 -0.14 3.07
C PHE A 79 -4.71 -0.49 4.53
N VAL A 80 -5.94 -0.79 4.94
CA VAL A 80 -6.18 -1.27 6.31
C VAL A 80 -5.54 -2.65 6.53
N GLY A 81 -5.66 -3.56 5.56
CA GLY A 81 -5.12 -4.92 5.63
C GLY A 81 -3.59 -4.99 5.73
N VAL A 82 -2.86 -4.10 5.06
CA VAL A 82 -1.38 -4.05 5.13
C VAL A 82 -0.86 -3.22 6.30
N PHE A 83 -1.72 -2.54 7.06
CA PHE A 83 -1.31 -1.72 8.20
C PHE A 83 -0.54 -2.50 9.29
N PRO A 84 -0.94 -3.74 9.66
CA PRO A 84 -0.15 -4.55 10.60
C PRO A 84 1.29 -4.81 10.13
N ALA A 85 1.50 -5.06 8.83
CA ALA A 85 2.85 -5.24 8.27
C ALA A 85 3.69 -3.96 8.36
N ASN A 86 3.07 -2.78 8.15
CA ASN A 86 3.74 -1.50 8.32
C ASN A 86 4.11 -1.24 9.79
N ILE A 87 3.27 -1.65 10.74
CA ILE A 87 3.58 -1.60 12.17
C ILE A 87 4.74 -2.54 12.50
N GLN A 88 4.74 -3.76 11.97
CA GLN A 88 5.80 -4.74 12.17
C GLN A 88 7.16 -4.18 11.69
N MET A 89 7.21 -3.65 10.45
CA MET A 89 8.37 -2.93 9.92
C MET A 89 8.78 -1.76 10.83
N ALA A 90 7.78 -0.99 11.28
CA ALA A 90 7.82 -0.04 12.39
C ALA A 90 8.74 -0.46 13.54
N VAL A 91 8.29 -1.53 14.19
CA VAL A 91 8.88 -2.12 15.38
C VAL A 91 10.28 -2.65 15.11
N ASP A 92 10.47 -3.39 14.01
CA ASP A 92 11.75 -4.03 13.69
C ASP A 92 12.85 -3.01 13.40
N VAL A 93 12.52 -1.96 12.63
CA VAL A 93 13.47 -0.90 12.27
C VAL A 93 13.82 -0.03 13.46
N VAL A 94 12.85 0.31 14.32
CA VAL A 94 13.12 1.10 15.53
C VAL A 94 14.01 0.33 16.51
N LYS A 95 13.74 -0.96 16.71
CA LYS A 95 14.53 -1.85 17.58
C LYS A 95 15.93 -2.13 17.05
N ASN A 96 16.15 -2.05 15.75
CA ASN A 96 17.47 -2.28 15.17
C ASN A 96 18.41 -1.09 15.43
N PRO A 97 19.51 -1.26 16.19
CA PRO A 97 20.46 -0.19 16.47
C PRO A 97 21.27 0.23 15.22
N LYS A 98 21.38 -0.64 14.21
CA LYS A 98 22.13 -0.39 12.97
C LYS A 98 21.30 0.39 11.93
N SER A 99 19.99 0.54 12.13
CA SER A 99 19.14 1.25 11.18
C SER A 99 19.40 2.76 11.23
N PRO A 100 19.66 3.42 10.08
CA PRO A 100 19.89 4.86 10.03
C PRO A 100 18.71 5.65 10.59
N GLY A 101 18.98 6.78 11.27
CA GLY A 101 17.94 7.62 11.87
C GLY A 101 16.91 8.14 10.86
N LEU A 102 17.35 8.49 9.65
CA LEU A 102 16.44 8.93 8.58
C LEU A 102 15.50 7.81 8.13
N PHE A 103 15.99 6.56 8.07
CA PHE A 103 15.16 5.42 7.73
C PHE A 103 14.12 5.14 8.81
N LYS A 104 14.52 5.21 10.10
CA LYS A 104 13.60 5.13 11.26
C LYS A 104 12.51 6.19 11.18
N ALA A 105 12.88 7.45 10.91
CA ALA A 105 11.91 8.54 10.75
C ALA A 105 10.94 8.28 9.59
N GLY A 106 11.43 7.77 8.46
CA GLY A 106 10.60 7.44 7.30
C GLY A 106 9.57 6.36 7.56
N VAL A 107 9.97 5.25 8.20
CA VAL A 107 9.03 4.16 8.54
C VAL A 107 8.01 4.59 9.59
N LEU A 108 8.39 5.44 10.54
CA LEU A 108 7.47 5.99 11.53
C LEU A 108 6.49 6.98 10.89
N ALA A 109 6.96 7.86 10.00
CA ALA A 109 6.11 8.79 9.27
C ALA A 109 5.10 8.07 8.36
N ARG A 110 5.44 6.89 7.84
CA ARG A 110 4.53 6.06 7.02
C ARG A 110 3.23 5.71 7.74
N LEU A 111 3.27 5.49 9.06
CA LEU A 111 2.09 5.08 9.84
C LEU A 111 0.97 6.15 9.80
N PRO A 112 1.19 7.42 10.20
CA PRO A 112 0.17 8.46 10.09
C PRO A 112 -0.13 8.84 8.64
N LEU A 113 0.84 8.76 7.73
CA LEU A 113 0.64 9.06 6.30
C LEU A 113 -0.33 8.07 5.60
N GLN A 114 -0.59 6.92 6.20
CA GLN A 114 -1.56 5.95 5.70
C GLN A 114 -3.01 6.46 5.81
N ILE A 115 -3.29 7.33 6.79
CA ILE A 115 -4.63 7.91 6.99
C ILE A 115 -5.05 8.75 5.75
N PRO A 116 -4.25 9.71 5.25
CA PRO A 116 -4.54 10.39 3.99
C PRO A 116 -4.81 9.46 2.81
N LEU A 117 -4.07 8.35 2.68
CA LEU A 117 -4.26 7.38 1.59
C LEU A 117 -5.61 6.67 1.68
N ILE A 118 -6.00 6.23 2.89
CA ILE A 118 -7.31 5.63 3.14
C ILE A 118 -8.42 6.64 2.86
N VAL A 119 -8.27 7.89 3.32
CA VAL A 119 -9.26 8.94 3.06
C VAL A 119 -9.38 9.24 1.57
N ALA A 120 -8.27 9.28 0.83
CA ALA A 120 -8.27 9.46 -0.62
C ALA A 120 -9.00 8.31 -1.32
N ALA A 121 -8.74 7.06 -0.92
CA ALA A 121 -9.42 5.87 -1.43
C ALA A 121 -10.93 5.91 -1.18
N LEU A 122 -11.36 6.24 0.05
CA LEU A 122 -12.78 6.38 0.41
C LEU A 122 -13.47 7.52 -0.36
N ARG A 123 -12.77 8.61 -0.65
CA ARG A 123 -13.31 9.71 -1.48
C ARG A 123 -13.54 9.28 -2.93
N ILE A 124 -12.72 8.36 -3.45
CA ILE A 124 -12.93 7.73 -4.77
C ILE A 124 -14.12 6.76 -4.70
N ALA A 125 -14.26 6.02 -3.61
CA ALA A 125 -15.28 4.99 -3.41
C ALA A 125 -16.73 5.48 -3.24
N ARG A 126 -16.91 6.74 -2.84
CA ARG A 126 -18.23 7.36 -2.58
C ARG A 126 -18.77 8.17 -3.76
N ARG A 127 -18.20 7.98 -4.95
CA ARG A 127 -18.57 8.71 -6.18
C ARG A 127 -18.89 7.71 -7.27
#